data_AF-A0A7C3FL22-F1
#
_entry.id   AF-A0A7C3FL22-F1
#
_cell.length_a   1.000
_cell.length_b   1.000
_cell.length_c   1.000
_cell.angle_alpha   90.00
_cell.angle_beta   90.00
_cell.angle_gamma   90.00
#
_symmetry.space_group_name_H-M   'P 1'
#
loop_
_entity.id
_entity.type
_entity.pdbx_description
1 polymer ?
#
loop_
_entity_poly.entity_id
_entity_poly.type
_entity_poly.pdbx_seq_one_letter_code
_entity_poly.pdbx_strand_id
1 'polypeptide(L)'
;MPPAPPEVPLLEITVKDDIPGGNQRAVDSFLETYPFLVKYLGEPFTIGTEGVNWEFDADAPGWGWDAETNTVFLNGNVLEQGPEQAPYAKLDESYQHETAHLFYDVGDSAIRFDFGQWIWEAHALAGQALANQDARGEPTFGQVATGYDTQANIGYEVVNGVPRDGEKWNRTIVDSNATQALLMLVDVLSADSDRDFLKRVNALLLAHYQATGSPDISAETYRAILNEAAAGRQIDGQPPGDWLFAQPVANIAGKTGDYLAVVPLYSAAWDGMELCPTRFWVFAFRREKPGQDYRETALEGLDIKLTVYNAAGEVEGETTVQSTGGIGRELEIWELLPSDLRDGAYLVKAETTSGDKPLVAYNYFVVMRQSPRVTIEDDRLIIVLTNASGTALVSEMPVGMSITGGELTQTLSGVLVVSASPGAAVTFQLDSFQKTISKPVTARVVSLRLP
;
A
#
# COMPACT_ATOMS: atom_id res chain seq x y z
N MET A 1 -24.87 -4.09 5.10
CA MET A 1 -25.32 -2.73 5.48
C MET A 1 -24.11 -2.03 6.04
N PRO A 2 -23.80 -0.80 5.61
CA PRO A 2 -22.70 -0.04 6.19
C PRO A 2 -22.91 0.12 7.72
N PRO A 3 -21.82 0.15 8.51
CA PRO A 3 -21.93 0.36 9.95
C PRO A 3 -22.58 1.73 10.25
N ALA A 4 -23.24 1.83 11.40
CA ALA A 4 -23.70 3.13 11.87
C ALA A 4 -22.47 4.04 12.15
N PRO A 5 -22.49 5.32 11.73
CA PRO A 5 -21.40 6.24 12.03
C PRO A 5 -21.21 6.40 13.54
N PRO A 6 -19.96 6.47 14.04
CA PRO A 6 -19.71 6.81 15.43
C PRO A 6 -20.19 8.24 15.72
N GLU A 7 -20.68 8.48 16.94
CA GLU A 7 -21.03 9.82 17.39
C GLU A 7 -19.74 10.61 17.71
N VAL A 8 -19.47 11.67 16.96
CA VAL A 8 -18.30 12.55 17.13
C VAL A 8 -18.72 14.03 17.06
N PRO A 9 -17.97 14.96 17.68
CA PRO A 9 -18.21 16.39 17.50
C PRO A 9 -18.10 16.79 16.02
N LEU A 10 -18.98 17.67 15.54
CA LEU A 10 -18.90 18.16 14.17
C LEU A 10 -17.63 19.00 13.98
N LEU A 11 -16.90 18.75 12.89
CA LEU A 11 -15.82 19.61 12.44
C LEU A 11 -16.40 20.85 11.76
N GLU A 12 -15.98 22.04 12.19
CA GLU A 12 -16.30 23.28 11.49
C GLU A 12 -15.47 23.39 10.21
N ILE A 13 -16.13 23.58 9.06
CA ILE A 13 -15.47 23.74 7.75
C ILE A 13 -15.85 25.09 7.19
N THR A 14 -14.85 25.97 7.01
CA THR A 14 -15.01 27.27 6.37
C THR A 14 -14.50 27.20 4.94
N VAL A 15 -15.40 27.32 3.96
CA VAL A 15 -15.03 27.37 2.55
C VAL A 15 -14.84 28.83 2.14
N LYS A 16 -13.63 29.21 1.71
CA LYS A 16 -13.28 30.60 1.39
C LYS A 16 -13.61 31.00 -0.06
N ASP A 17 -13.58 30.04 -0.99
CA ASP A 17 -13.81 30.25 -2.43
C ASP A 17 -14.90 29.32 -2.99
N ASP A 18 -15.39 29.58 -4.20
CA ASP A 18 -16.36 28.69 -4.85
C ASP A 18 -15.70 27.39 -5.31
N ILE A 19 -16.07 26.27 -4.68
CA ILE A 19 -15.63 24.93 -5.07
C ILE A 19 -16.45 24.44 -6.27
N PRO A 20 -15.81 23.92 -7.34
CA PRO A 20 -16.52 23.30 -8.46
C PRO A 20 -17.52 22.23 -8.02
N GLY A 21 -18.72 22.29 -8.58
CA GLY A 21 -19.84 21.41 -8.19
C GLY A 21 -20.56 21.83 -6.90
N GLY A 22 -20.12 22.89 -6.21
CA GLY A 22 -20.79 23.53 -5.09
C GLY A 22 -20.22 23.19 -3.71
N ASN A 23 -20.10 24.22 -2.85
CA ASN A 23 -19.46 24.13 -1.53
C ASN A 23 -20.17 23.13 -0.60
N GLN A 24 -21.50 23.19 -0.50
CA GLN A 24 -22.26 22.30 0.38
C GLN A 24 -22.08 20.83 0.01
N ARG A 25 -22.02 20.52 -1.29
CA ARG A 25 -21.81 19.17 -1.80
C ARG A 25 -20.43 18.63 -1.38
N ALA A 26 -19.38 19.43 -1.49
CA ALA A 26 -18.04 19.05 -1.04
C ALA A 26 -18.00 18.80 0.48
N VAL A 27 -18.62 19.70 1.25
CA VAL A 27 -18.71 19.60 2.72
C VAL A 27 -19.50 18.36 3.14
N ASP A 28 -20.67 18.12 2.54
CA ASP A 28 -21.49 16.94 2.85
C ASP A 28 -20.75 15.64 2.54
N SER A 29 -20.01 15.60 1.42
CA SER A 29 -19.19 14.46 1.02
C SER A 29 -18.12 14.13 2.07
N PHE A 30 -17.43 15.13 2.62
CA PHE A 30 -16.46 14.91 3.69
C PHE A 30 -17.10 14.57 5.03
N LEU A 31 -18.20 15.23 5.40
CA LEU A 31 -18.88 14.96 6.67
C LEU A 31 -19.47 13.55 6.72
N GLU A 32 -19.72 12.92 5.58
CA GLU A 32 -20.06 11.49 5.47
C GLU A 32 -18.92 10.57 5.99
N THR A 33 -17.65 10.92 5.71
CA THR A 33 -16.48 10.08 6.03
C THR A 33 -15.81 10.50 7.34
N TYR A 34 -15.97 11.75 7.76
CA TYR A 34 -15.31 12.33 8.95
C TYR A 34 -15.46 11.52 10.24
N PRO A 35 -16.65 11.02 10.63
CA PRO A 35 -16.78 10.18 11.83
C PRO A 35 -15.87 8.93 11.79
N PHE A 36 -15.69 8.35 10.60
CA PHE A 36 -14.81 7.20 10.42
C PHE A 36 -13.33 7.60 10.39
N LEU A 37 -12.98 8.78 9.87
CA LEU A 37 -11.63 9.33 10.06
C LEU A 37 -11.30 9.46 11.56
N VAL A 38 -12.20 9.99 12.37
CA VAL A 38 -12.02 10.08 13.84
C VAL A 38 -11.91 8.70 14.50
N LYS A 39 -12.69 7.72 14.04
CA LYS A 39 -12.58 6.33 14.50
C LYS A 39 -11.17 5.77 14.28
N TYR A 40 -10.61 5.96 13.09
CA TYR A 40 -9.36 5.32 12.67
C TYR A 40 -8.10 6.11 13.00
N LEU A 41 -8.15 7.44 12.94
CA LEU A 41 -7.02 8.34 13.20
C LEU A 41 -7.06 8.97 14.59
N GLY A 42 -8.21 8.90 15.30
CA GLY A 42 -8.43 9.64 16.53
C GLY A 42 -9.02 11.03 16.30
N GLU A 43 -9.38 11.71 17.39
CA GLU A 43 -9.79 13.11 17.32
C GLU A 43 -8.61 13.95 16.78
N PRO A 44 -8.84 14.85 15.82
CA PRO A 44 -7.78 15.69 15.30
C PRO A 44 -7.25 16.63 16.38
N PHE A 45 -5.94 16.88 16.40
CA PHE A 45 -5.32 17.59 17.53
C PHE A 45 -5.66 19.09 17.57
N THR A 46 -5.54 19.79 16.43
CA THR A 46 -5.78 21.25 16.33
C THR A 46 -7.14 21.54 15.68
N ILE A 47 -7.39 20.99 14.49
CA ILE A 47 -8.59 21.32 13.69
C ILE A 47 -9.90 20.92 14.38
N GLY A 48 -9.87 19.98 15.33
CA GLY A 48 -11.05 19.59 16.09
C GLY A 48 -11.67 20.72 16.92
N THR A 49 -10.85 21.70 17.33
CA THR A 49 -11.31 22.88 18.07
C THR A 49 -11.36 24.15 17.22
N GLU A 50 -10.49 24.26 16.22
CA GLU A 50 -10.32 25.50 15.45
C GLU A 50 -11.03 25.48 14.09
N GLY A 51 -11.51 24.31 13.66
CA GLY A 51 -12.05 24.10 12.33
C GLY A 51 -10.97 24.00 11.25
N VAL A 52 -11.41 23.80 10.01
CA VAL A 52 -10.56 23.73 8.82
C VAL A 52 -11.05 24.72 7.77
N ASN A 53 -10.11 25.34 7.05
CA ASN A 53 -10.36 26.22 5.93
C ASN A 53 -10.15 25.48 4.62
N TRP A 54 -11.09 25.59 3.68
CA TRP A 54 -10.95 25.03 2.34
C TRP A 54 -10.91 26.12 1.27
N GLU A 55 -9.91 26.01 0.39
CA GLU A 55 -9.62 26.94 -0.69
C GLU A 55 -9.50 26.21 -2.02
N PHE A 56 -10.02 26.80 -3.09
CA PHE A 56 -9.88 26.29 -4.45
C PHE A 56 -9.45 27.42 -5.39
N ASP A 57 -8.30 27.23 -6.05
CA ASP A 57 -7.82 28.13 -7.09
C ASP A 57 -7.39 27.30 -8.30
N ALA A 58 -8.18 27.39 -9.38
CA ALA A 58 -7.92 26.66 -10.62
C ALA A 58 -6.53 26.94 -11.22
N ASP A 59 -5.99 28.13 -10.99
CA ASP A 59 -4.73 28.61 -11.57
C ASP A 59 -3.54 28.47 -10.60
N ALA A 60 -3.75 27.95 -9.38
CA ALA A 60 -2.69 27.78 -8.41
C ALA A 60 -1.63 26.77 -8.87
N PRO A 61 -0.32 27.04 -8.62
CA PRO A 61 0.77 26.20 -9.11
C PRO A 61 0.91 24.85 -8.36
N GLY A 62 0.19 24.66 -7.25
CA GLY A 62 0.22 23.45 -6.44
C GLY A 62 -1.03 23.30 -5.59
N TRP A 63 -1.12 22.17 -4.89
CA TRP A 63 -2.16 21.86 -3.91
C TRP A 63 -1.50 21.29 -2.64
N GLY A 64 -2.25 21.21 -1.54
CA GLY A 64 -1.81 20.59 -0.30
C GLY A 64 -2.59 21.08 0.91
N TRP A 65 -1.93 21.09 2.06
CA TRP A 65 -2.44 21.61 3.32
C TRP A 65 -1.38 22.50 3.99
N ASP A 66 -1.84 23.32 4.93
CA ASP A 66 -1.02 24.17 5.79
C ASP A 66 -1.50 24.06 7.24
N ALA A 67 -0.61 23.52 8.09
CA ALA A 67 -0.87 23.35 9.52
C ALA A 67 -0.95 24.68 10.28
N GLU A 68 -0.25 25.73 9.85
CA GLU A 68 -0.25 27.03 10.55
C GLU A 68 -1.62 27.72 10.44
N THR A 69 -2.31 27.52 9.32
CA THR A 69 -3.58 28.18 9.03
C THR A 69 -4.77 27.24 9.02
N ASN A 70 -4.56 25.94 9.33
CA ASN A 70 -5.54 24.86 9.19
C ASN A 70 -6.21 24.88 7.81
N THR A 71 -5.44 25.11 6.75
CA THR A 71 -5.98 25.31 5.40
C THR A 71 -5.68 24.13 4.51
N VAL A 72 -6.67 23.66 3.76
CA VAL A 72 -6.52 22.80 2.59
C VAL A 72 -6.75 23.63 1.35
N PHE A 73 -5.82 23.57 0.39
CA PHE A 73 -5.90 24.31 -0.86
C PHE A 73 -5.72 23.36 -2.05
N LEU A 74 -6.69 23.38 -2.97
CA LEU A 74 -6.68 22.55 -4.17
C LEU A 74 -6.64 23.42 -5.44
N ASN A 75 -6.18 22.83 -6.55
CA ASN A 75 -6.09 23.51 -7.84
C ASN A 75 -6.79 22.77 -8.98
N GLY A 76 -6.77 23.33 -10.20
CA GLY A 76 -7.49 22.80 -11.36
C GLY A 76 -7.13 21.36 -11.75
N ASN A 77 -5.94 20.85 -11.37
CA ASN A 77 -5.48 19.50 -11.71
C ASN A 77 -6.36 18.40 -11.05
N VAL A 78 -7.04 18.70 -9.94
CA VAL A 78 -7.96 17.74 -9.29
C VAL A 78 -9.25 17.54 -10.07
N LEU A 79 -9.55 18.40 -11.05
CA LEU A 79 -10.74 18.28 -11.91
C LEU A 79 -10.51 17.32 -13.08
N GLU A 80 -9.25 16.96 -13.37
CA GLU A 80 -8.93 15.95 -14.38
C GLU A 80 -9.27 14.54 -13.85
N GLN A 81 -10.43 14.03 -14.25
CA GLN A 81 -10.94 12.71 -13.87
C GLN A 81 -11.34 11.88 -15.08
N GLY A 82 -11.28 10.55 -14.94
CA GLY A 82 -11.67 9.63 -16.01
C GLY A 82 -13.18 9.67 -16.30
N PRO A 83 -13.63 9.28 -17.51
CA PRO A 83 -15.05 9.32 -17.89
C PRO A 83 -15.93 8.38 -17.05
N GLU A 84 -15.33 7.36 -16.44
CA GLU A 84 -16.00 6.37 -15.59
C GLU A 84 -16.17 6.85 -14.13
N GLN A 85 -15.49 7.92 -13.72
CA GLN A 85 -15.56 8.44 -12.35
C GLN A 85 -16.79 9.35 -12.18
N ALA A 86 -17.46 9.23 -11.03
CA ALA A 86 -18.57 10.12 -10.68
C ALA A 86 -18.10 11.59 -10.73
N PRO A 87 -18.95 12.53 -11.17
CA PRO A 87 -18.58 13.95 -11.22
C PRO A 87 -18.02 14.45 -9.89
N TYR A 88 -16.85 15.09 -9.94
CA TYR A 88 -16.16 15.67 -8.78
C TYR A 88 -15.64 14.66 -7.73
N ALA A 89 -15.67 13.35 -7.99
CA ALA A 89 -15.17 12.35 -7.04
C ALA A 89 -13.71 12.60 -6.65
N LYS A 90 -12.84 12.89 -7.63
CA LYS A 90 -11.42 13.19 -7.38
C LYS A 90 -11.23 14.46 -6.55
N LEU A 91 -12.07 15.49 -6.77
CA LEU A 91 -12.03 16.75 -6.01
C LEU A 91 -12.37 16.49 -4.53
N ASP A 92 -13.41 15.69 -4.27
CA ASP A 92 -13.83 15.36 -2.91
C ASP A 92 -12.81 14.47 -2.19
N GLU A 93 -12.31 13.44 -2.87
CA GLU A 93 -11.25 12.59 -2.37
C GLU A 93 -9.99 13.40 -2.05
N SER A 94 -9.67 14.42 -2.87
CA SER A 94 -8.53 15.30 -2.61
C SER A 94 -8.74 16.14 -1.35
N TYR A 95 -9.92 16.76 -1.17
CA TYR A 95 -10.19 17.50 0.08
C TYR A 95 -10.12 16.61 1.30
N GLN A 96 -10.65 15.39 1.20
CA GLN A 96 -10.58 14.41 2.27
C GLN A 96 -9.14 14.00 2.59
N HIS A 97 -8.35 13.69 1.57
CA HIS A 97 -6.94 13.31 1.69
C HIS A 97 -6.13 14.42 2.38
N GLU A 98 -6.20 15.64 1.85
CA GLU A 98 -5.45 16.78 2.38
C GLU A 98 -5.92 17.16 3.80
N THR A 99 -7.21 17.02 4.10
CA THR A 99 -7.72 17.23 5.48
C THR A 99 -7.26 16.12 6.43
N ALA A 100 -7.07 14.88 5.96
CA ALA A 100 -6.60 13.77 6.80
C ALA A 100 -5.18 13.99 7.32
N HIS A 101 -4.36 14.78 6.63
CA HIS A 101 -3.05 15.18 7.13
C HIS A 101 -3.12 16.06 8.37
N LEU A 102 -4.11 16.97 8.44
CA LEU A 102 -4.32 17.85 9.59
C LEU A 102 -4.78 17.12 10.85
N PHE A 103 -5.10 15.81 10.78
CA PHE A 103 -5.51 15.04 11.97
C PHE A 103 -4.40 14.88 13.00
N TYR A 104 -3.15 14.81 12.55
CA TYR A 104 -2.01 14.56 13.42
C TYR A 104 -1.02 15.73 13.48
N ASP A 105 -1.33 16.86 12.84
CA ASP A 105 -0.57 18.09 12.96
C ASP A 105 -0.82 18.77 14.32
N VAL A 106 0.19 19.45 14.86
CA VAL A 106 0.24 19.92 16.26
C VAL A 106 0.43 21.43 16.34
N GLY A 107 -0.59 22.14 16.84
CA GLY A 107 -0.61 23.61 16.82
C GLY A 107 -0.39 24.12 15.40
N ASP A 108 0.55 25.05 15.24
CA ASP A 108 0.89 25.68 13.97
C ASP A 108 1.96 24.90 13.18
N SER A 109 2.11 23.59 13.41
CA SER A 109 3.22 22.81 12.86
C SER A 109 2.79 21.44 12.38
N ALA A 110 3.21 21.13 11.15
CA ALA A 110 3.11 19.77 10.64
C ALA A 110 4.05 18.83 11.39
N ILE A 111 3.62 17.59 11.66
CA ILE A 111 4.53 16.55 12.15
C ILE A 111 5.50 16.18 11.02
N ARG A 112 6.81 16.21 11.32
CA ARG A 112 7.88 15.97 10.34
C ARG A 112 8.62 14.70 10.64
N PHE A 113 8.57 13.75 9.71
CA PHE A 113 9.34 12.50 9.81
C PHE A 113 10.70 12.68 9.12
N ASP A 114 11.79 12.59 9.88
CA ASP A 114 13.14 12.81 9.34
C ASP A 114 13.67 11.66 8.45
N PHE A 115 12.89 10.58 8.33
CA PHE A 115 13.19 9.36 7.61
C PHE A 115 12.35 9.19 6.33
N GLY A 116 11.81 10.28 5.80
CA GLY A 116 11.22 10.37 4.47
C GLY A 116 9.72 10.70 4.45
N GLN A 117 9.29 11.27 3.32
CA GLN A 117 7.90 11.72 3.11
C GLN A 117 6.89 10.57 3.03
N TRP A 118 7.32 9.38 2.61
CA TRP A 118 6.46 8.21 2.37
C TRP A 118 5.51 7.86 3.53
N ILE A 119 5.95 8.04 4.77
CA ILE A 119 5.14 7.68 5.95
C ILE A 119 4.03 8.70 6.20
N TRP A 120 4.27 9.95 5.81
CA TRP A 120 3.34 11.05 5.98
C TRP A 120 2.13 10.88 5.05
N GLU A 121 2.38 10.61 3.76
CA GLU A 121 1.36 10.24 2.76
C GLU A 121 0.56 9.00 3.22
N ALA A 122 1.26 7.98 3.72
CA ALA A 122 0.64 6.72 4.10
C ALA A 122 -0.36 6.84 5.25
N HIS A 123 -0.15 7.72 6.24
CA HIS A 123 -1.10 7.90 7.35
C HIS A 123 -2.44 8.44 6.84
N ALA A 124 -2.40 9.50 6.03
CA ALA A 124 -3.61 10.08 5.46
C ALA A 124 -4.32 9.11 4.53
N LEU A 125 -3.59 8.47 3.60
CA LEU A 125 -4.16 7.49 2.69
C LEU A 125 -4.75 6.28 3.41
N ALA A 126 -4.10 5.76 4.46
CA ALA A 126 -4.63 4.64 5.23
C ALA A 126 -5.90 5.04 6.00
N GLY A 127 -5.92 6.22 6.62
CA GLY A 127 -7.12 6.75 7.29
C GLY A 127 -8.28 6.99 6.31
N GLN A 128 -8.00 7.65 5.18
CA GLN A 128 -8.96 7.89 4.11
C GLN A 128 -9.54 6.59 3.57
N ALA A 129 -8.68 5.62 3.27
CA ALA A 129 -9.08 4.30 2.81
C ALA A 129 -10.08 3.69 3.81
N LEU A 130 -9.69 3.51 5.06
CA LEU A 130 -10.54 2.91 6.10
C LEU A 130 -11.86 3.66 6.28
N ALA A 131 -11.85 4.98 6.23
CA ALA A 131 -13.05 5.81 6.34
C ALA A 131 -14.00 5.60 5.15
N ASN A 132 -13.48 5.57 3.93
CA ASN A 132 -14.29 5.33 2.72
C ASN A 132 -14.87 3.92 2.68
N GLN A 133 -14.16 2.93 3.23
CA GLN A 133 -14.69 1.57 3.37
C GLN A 133 -15.98 1.56 4.17
N ASP A 134 -15.97 2.16 5.35
CA ASP A 134 -17.12 2.11 6.25
C ASP A 134 -18.24 3.06 5.80
N ALA A 135 -17.89 4.26 5.34
CA ALA A 135 -18.86 5.27 4.92
C ALA A 135 -19.54 4.92 3.61
N ARG A 136 -18.76 4.51 2.61
CA ARG A 136 -19.19 4.43 1.20
C ARG A 136 -19.15 3.00 0.63
N GLY A 137 -18.62 2.03 1.38
CA GLY A 137 -18.43 0.66 0.91
C GLY A 137 -17.30 0.54 -0.12
N GLU A 138 -16.39 1.52 -0.19
CA GLU A 138 -15.24 1.48 -1.10
C GLU A 138 -14.24 0.40 -0.65
N PRO A 139 -13.76 -0.46 -1.56
CA PRO A 139 -12.91 -1.58 -1.17
C PRO A 139 -11.49 -1.12 -0.82
N THR A 140 -11.12 -1.23 0.45
CA THR A 140 -9.74 -1.01 0.94
C THR A 140 -8.95 -2.31 1.08
N PHE A 141 -9.66 -3.42 1.26
CA PHE A 141 -9.06 -4.73 1.52
C PHE A 141 -8.23 -5.26 0.34
N GLY A 142 -8.54 -4.86 -0.90
CA GLY A 142 -7.73 -5.18 -2.08
C GLY A 142 -6.30 -4.60 -2.00
N GLN A 143 -6.10 -3.54 -1.21
CA GLN A 143 -4.80 -2.93 -0.98
C GLN A 143 -3.92 -3.88 -0.11
N VAL A 144 -4.45 -4.46 0.96
CA VAL A 144 -3.71 -5.36 1.87
C VAL A 144 -3.55 -6.76 1.28
N ALA A 145 -4.61 -7.30 0.68
CA ALA A 145 -4.70 -8.74 0.45
C ALA A 145 -3.84 -9.30 -0.68
N THR A 146 -3.53 -8.45 -1.65
CA THR A 146 -2.67 -8.78 -2.80
C THR A 146 -1.77 -7.65 -3.25
N GLY A 147 -2.10 -6.40 -2.91
CA GLY A 147 -1.28 -5.26 -3.30
C GLY A 147 0.06 -5.25 -2.58
N TYR A 148 0.04 -5.45 -1.26
CA TYR A 148 1.22 -5.21 -0.43
C TYR A 148 2.41 -6.07 -0.84
N ASP A 149 2.27 -7.40 -0.71
CA ASP A 149 3.38 -8.34 -0.89
C ASP A 149 3.83 -8.38 -2.35
N THR A 150 2.94 -8.20 -3.34
CA THR A 150 3.33 -8.15 -4.77
C THR A 150 4.13 -6.90 -5.10
N GLN A 151 3.78 -5.74 -4.52
CA GLN A 151 4.59 -4.54 -4.64
C GLN A 151 5.90 -4.67 -3.86
N ALA A 152 5.88 -5.18 -2.63
CA ALA A 152 7.09 -5.37 -1.83
C ALA A 152 8.10 -6.34 -2.50
N ASN A 153 7.61 -7.34 -3.25
CA ASN A 153 8.45 -8.32 -3.93
C ASN A 153 9.37 -7.72 -5.01
N ILE A 154 9.08 -6.54 -5.57
CA ILE A 154 9.98 -5.90 -6.54
C ILE A 154 11.27 -5.36 -5.88
N GLY A 155 11.28 -5.26 -4.55
CA GLY A 155 12.49 -5.11 -3.76
C GLY A 155 12.84 -3.67 -3.34
N TYR A 156 13.79 -3.62 -2.40
CA TYR A 156 14.18 -2.43 -1.63
C TYR A 156 14.64 -1.25 -2.49
N GLU A 157 15.29 -1.52 -3.62
CA GLU A 157 15.84 -0.48 -4.50
C GLU A 157 14.80 0.10 -5.46
N VAL A 158 13.66 -0.57 -5.64
CA VAL A 158 12.68 -0.27 -6.68
C VAL A 158 11.41 0.35 -6.09
N VAL A 159 10.89 -0.18 -4.97
CA VAL A 159 9.70 0.37 -4.31
C VAL A 159 9.96 1.82 -3.89
N ASN A 160 10.99 2.02 -3.08
CA ASN A 160 11.47 3.35 -2.72
C ASN A 160 12.95 3.49 -3.11
N GLY A 161 13.66 4.44 -2.52
CA GLY A 161 15.08 4.72 -2.70
C GLY A 161 15.44 6.20 -2.67
N VAL A 162 14.48 7.10 -2.41
CA VAL A 162 14.71 8.54 -2.25
C VAL A 162 13.88 9.07 -1.08
N PRO A 163 14.30 10.17 -0.41
CA PRO A 163 13.60 10.68 0.75
C PRO A 163 12.33 11.47 0.45
N ARG A 164 12.18 12.06 -0.75
CA ARG A 164 11.07 12.97 -1.09
C ARG A 164 10.36 12.60 -2.38
N ASP A 165 9.07 12.92 -2.46
CA ASP A 165 8.24 12.60 -3.63
C ASP A 165 8.70 13.33 -4.89
N GLY A 166 9.16 14.57 -4.76
CA GLY A 166 9.68 15.35 -5.89
C GLY A 166 10.93 14.76 -6.54
N GLU A 167 11.58 13.78 -5.88
CA GLU A 167 12.73 13.06 -6.41
C GLU A 167 12.33 11.74 -7.09
N LYS A 168 11.07 11.30 -6.95
CA LYS A 168 10.53 10.09 -7.56
C LYS A 168 10.08 10.31 -8.99
N TRP A 169 10.29 9.30 -9.83
CA TRP A 169 9.71 9.28 -11.18
C TRP A 169 8.20 9.00 -11.11
N ASN A 170 7.78 8.17 -10.17
CA ASN A 170 6.38 7.83 -9.91
C ASN A 170 6.18 7.56 -8.41
N ARG A 171 5.43 8.44 -7.73
CA ARG A 171 5.12 8.31 -6.30
C ARG A 171 4.08 7.23 -5.99
N THR A 172 3.20 6.89 -6.94
CA THR A 172 2.08 5.96 -6.73
C THR A 172 2.50 4.62 -6.14
N ILE A 173 3.69 4.12 -6.47
CA ILE A 173 4.20 2.86 -5.92
C ILE A 173 4.63 2.95 -4.47
N VAL A 174 5.23 4.07 -4.07
CA VAL A 174 5.64 4.33 -2.69
C VAL A 174 4.40 4.50 -1.85
N ASP A 175 3.49 5.38 -2.29
CA ASP A 175 2.25 5.72 -1.59
C ASP A 175 1.39 4.47 -1.41
N SER A 176 1.21 3.69 -2.48
CA SER A 176 0.48 2.42 -2.43
C SER A 176 1.13 1.44 -1.46
N ASN A 177 2.44 1.17 -1.59
CA ASN A 177 3.09 0.17 -0.75
C ASN A 177 3.13 0.58 0.73
N ALA A 178 3.36 1.86 1.02
CA ALA A 178 3.37 2.41 2.37
C ALA A 178 1.99 2.34 3.02
N THR A 179 0.95 2.79 2.30
CA THR A 179 -0.45 2.73 2.75
C THR A 179 -0.84 1.29 3.06
N GLN A 180 -0.51 0.36 2.17
CA GLN A 180 -0.79 -1.06 2.31
C GLN A 180 -0.05 -1.69 3.51
N ALA A 181 1.18 -1.25 3.79
CA ALA A 181 1.92 -1.67 4.97
C ALA A 181 1.22 -1.21 6.25
N LEU A 182 0.73 0.04 6.31
CA LEU A 182 -0.01 0.54 7.47
C LEU A 182 -1.36 -0.17 7.64
N LEU A 183 -2.09 -0.41 6.56
CA LEU A 183 -3.34 -1.18 6.61
C LEU A 183 -3.10 -2.63 7.06
N MET A 184 -1.98 -3.25 6.66
CA MET A 184 -1.56 -4.57 7.17
C MET A 184 -1.30 -4.54 8.68
N LEU A 185 -0.62 -3.50 9.19
CA LEU A 185 -0.41 -3.31 10.63
C LEU A 185 -1.75 -3.15 11.37
N VAL A 186 -2.68 -2.34 10.83
CA VAL A 186 -4.03 -2.18 11.40
C VAL A 186 -4.75 -3.53 11.47
N ASP A 187 -4.82 -4.25 10.36
CA ASP A 187 -5.55 -5.50 10.25
C ASP A 187 -4.99 -6.60 11.18
N VAL A 188 -3.69 -6.62 11.42
CA VAL A 188 -3.04 -7.61 12.28
C VAL A 188 -3.06 -7.19 13.75
N LEU A 189 -2.65 -5.95 14.06
CA LEU A 189 -2.38 -5.50 15.43
C LEU A 189 -3.63 -4.98 16.14
N SER A 190 -4.72 -4.77 15.40
CA SER A 190 -6.03 -4.41 15.93
C SER A 190 -7.10 -5.46 15.58
N ALA A 191 -6.73 -6.70 15.25
CA ALA A 191 -7.65 -7.77 14.85
C ALA A 191 -8.77 -8.13 15.86
N ASP A 192 -8.55 -7.87 17.15
CA ASP A 192 -9.52 -8.09 18.24
C ASP A 192 -10.09 -6.76 18.79
N SER A 193 -9.93 -5.68 18.03
CA SER A 193 -10.41 -4.33 18.35
C SER A 193 -11.08 -3.73 17.11
N ASP A 194 -11.62 -2.53 17.22
CA ASP A 194 -12.30 -1.84 16.12
C ASP A 194 -11.30 -1.18 15.14
N ARG A 195 -10.23 -1.89 14.77
CA ARG A 195 -9.17 -1.46 13.83
C ARG A 195 -8.51 -0.12 14.22
N ASP A 196 -8.30 0.10 15.52
CA ASP A 196 -7.87 1.37 16.13
C ASP A 196 -6.33 1.61 16.19
N PHE A 197 -5.51 0.82 15.50
CA PHE A 197 -4.06 0.88 15.64
C PHE A 197 -3.48 2.26 15.29
N LEU A 198 -3.91 2.87 14.16
CA LEU A 198 -3.45 4.20 13.75
C LEU A 198 -3.86 5.29 14.75
N LYS A 199 -5.07 5.21 15.32
CA LYS A 199 -5.53 6.09 16.40
C LYS A 199 -4.60 6.02 17.62
N ARG A 200 -4.14 4.82 18.00
CA ARG A 200 -3.17 4.64 19.09
C ARG A 200 -1.80 5.23 18.74
N VAL A 201 -1.35 5.05 17.50
CA VAL A 201 -0.12 5.67 16.98
C VAL A 201 -0.20 7.19 17.05
N ASN A 202 -1.28 7.78 16.54
CA ASN A 202 -1.50 9.23 16.56
C ASN A 202 -1.53 9.79 17.99
N ALA A 203 -2.22 9.13 18.92
CA ALA A 203 -2.22 9.54 20.33
C ALA A 203 -0.79 9.58 20.94
N LEU A 204 0.08 8.65 20.53
CA LEU A 204 1.48 8.62 20.98
C LEU A 204 2.36 9.66 20.27
N LEU A 205 2.07 10.01 19.01
CA LEU A 205 2.70 11.15 18.33
C LEU A 205 2.40 12.47 19.06
N LEU A 206 1.13 12.69 19.42
CA LEU A 206 0.73 13.85 20.22
C LEU A 206 1.41 13.85 21.60
N ALA A 207 1.44 12.71 22.28
CA ALA A 207 2.10 12.58 23.58
C ALA A 207 3.61 12.88 23.50
N HIS A 208 4.27 12.44 22.43
CA HIS A 208 5.66 12.79 22.17
C HIS A 208 5.85 14.30 22.04
N TYR A 209 5.05 14.96 21.18
CA TYR A 209 5.10 16.40 21.00
C TYR A 209 4.85 17.15 22.32
N GLN A 210 3.85 16.75 23.11
CA GLN A 210 3.55 17.36 24.40
C GLN A 210 4.71 17.22 25.42
N ALA A 211 5.47 16.12 25.33
CA ALA A 211 6.60 15.87 26.22
C ALA A 211 7.89 16.60 25.78
N THR A 212 8.13 16.75 24.48
CA THR A 212 9.40 17.27 23.94
C THR A 212 9.30 18.71 23.41
N GLY A 213 8.10 19.16 23.06
CA GLY A 213 7.87 20.41 22.32
C GLY A 213 8.36 20.38 20.87
N SER A 214 8.72 19.20 20.34
CA SER A 214 9.26 19.04 18.98
C SER A 214 8.27 18.31 18.09
N PRO A 215 7.93 18.86 16.90
CA PRO A 215 7.12 18.17 15.90
C PRO A 215 7.94 17.17 15.07
N ASP A 216 9.26 17.08 15.29
CA ASP A 216 10.16 16.23 14.54
C ASP A 216 10.18 14.81 15.13
N ILE A 217 9.93 13.81 14.29
CA ILE A 217 9.87 12.41 14.67
C ILE A 217 10.99 11.64 13.95
N SER A 218 11.92 11.11 14.73
CA SER A 218 13.00 10.26 14.21
C SER A 218 12.52 8.86 13.89
N ALA A 219 13.28 8.12 13.06
CA ALA A 219 13.00 6.71 12.77
C ALA A 219 12.93 5.86 14.05
N GLU A 220 13.85 6.06 14.99
CA GLU A 220 13.89 5.34 16.27
C GLU A 220 12.67 5.67 17.14
N THR A 221 12.29 6.95 17.17
CA THR A 221 11.10 7.42 17.89
C THR A 221 9.84 6.79 17.32
N TYR A 222 9.70 6.81 15.99
CA TYR A 222 8.54 6.22 15.33
C TYR A 222 8.45 4.70 15.52
N ARG A 223 9.59 3.98 15.47
CA ARG A 223 9.64 2.55 15.83
C ARG A 223 9.14 2.29 17.24
N ALA A 224 9.56 3.10 18.21
CA ALA A 224 9.13 2.98 19.59
C ALA A 224 7.61 3.22 19.72
N ILE A 225 7.09 4.25 19.05
CA ILE A 225 5.65 4.55 19.01
C ILE A 225 4.86 3.38 18.43
N LEU A 226 5.28 2.80 17.30
CA LEU A 226 4.62 1.64 16.71
C LEU A 226 4.61 0.43 17.66
N ASN A 227 5.74 0.16 18.30
CA ASN A 227 5.89 -0.95 19.25
C ASN A 227 5.03 -0.76 20.50
N GLU A 228 4.95 0.47 21.01
CA GLU A 228 4.10 0.83 22.15
C GLU A 228 2.61 0.73 21.80
N ALA A 229 2.21 1.28 20.65
CA ALA A 229 0.84 1.20 20.14
C ALA A 229 0.37 -0.26 19.99
N ALA A 230 1.27 -1.18 19.64
CA ALA A 230 0.95 -2.60 19.48
C ALA A 230 0.80 -3.35 20.80
N ALA A 231 1.12 -2.75 21.94
CA ALA A 231 0.97 -3.35 23.27
C ALA A 231 1.59 -4.77 23.37
N GLY A 232 2.77 -4.96 22.79
CA GLY A 232 3.50 -6.23 22.79
C GLY A 232 3.08 -7.24 21.70
N ARG A 233 2.10 -6.91 20.85
CA ARG A 233 1.76 -7.71 19.67
C ARG A 233 2.84 -7.62 18.59
N GLN A 234 2.84 -8.63 17.72
CA GLN A 234 3.83 -8.78 16.66
C GLN A 234 3.15 -8.95 15.30
N ILE A 235 3.89 -8.58 14.25
CA ILE A 235 3.56 -8.84 12.85
C ILE A 235 4.69 -9.67 12.24
N ASP A 236 4.35 -10.79 11.60
CA ASP A 236 5.30 -11.75 11.02
C ASP A 236 6.41 -12.19 12.02
N GLY A 237 6.05 -12.29 13.31
CA GLY A 237 6.96 -12.64 14.41
C GLY A 237 7.92 -11.53 14.86
N GLN A 238 7.70 -10.28 14.43
CA GLN A 238 8.56 -9.13 14.74
C GLN A 238 7.77 -8.00 15.44
N PRO A 239 8.42 -7.17 16.26
CA PRO A 239 7.87 -5.88 16.67
C PRO A 239 7.51 -5.04 15.44
N PRO A 240 6.38 -4.32 15.42
CA PRO A 240 5.92 -3.58 14.25
C PRO A 240 6.87 -2.50 13.77
N GLY A 241 7.59 -1.83 14.67
CA GLY A 241 8.64 -0.89 14.31
C GLY A 241 9.78 -1.56 13.55
N ASP A 242 10.16 -2.78 13.94
CA ASP A 242 11.20 -3.53 13.24
C ASP A 242 10.71 -4.07 11.91
N TRP A 243 9.48 -4.57 11.88
CA TRP A 243 8.85 -5.06 10.67
C TRP A 243 8.70 -3.97 9.62
N LEU A 244 8.14 -2.80 9.95
CA LEU A 244 7.85 -1.74 8.96
C LEU A 244 9.13 -1.22 8.31
N PHE A 245 10.16 -0.98 9.11
CA PHE A 245 11.42 -0.45 8.58
C PHE A 245 12.34 -1.53 7.98
N ALA A 246 11.96 -2.80 8.04
CA ALA A 246 12.59 -3.85 7.23
C ALA A 246 11.99 -3.91 5.80
N GLN A 247 10.91 -3.18 5.54
CA GLN A 247 10.21 -3.23 4.26
C GLN A 247 10.85 -2.34 3.18
N PRO A 248 10.69 -2.70 1.89
CA PRO A 248 11.19 -1.93 0.76
C PRO A 248 10.89 -0.43 0.78
N VAL A 249 9.73 -0.05 1.28
CA VAL A 249 9.29 1.35 1.29
C VAL A 249 10.10 2.23 2.23
N ALA A 250 10.69 1.67 3.29
CA ALA A 250 11.53 2.41 4.23
C ALA A 250 12.92 2.77 3.65
N ASN A 251 13.26 2.31 2.45
CA ASN A 251 14.50 2.69 1.78
C ASN A 251 14.44 4.13 1.27
N ILE A 252 15.09 5.06 1.94
CA ILE A 252 15.20 6.45 1.45
C ILE A 252 16.57 6.79 0.85
N ALA A 253 17.49 5.83 0.81
CA ALA A 253 18.86 6.04 0.34
C ALA A 253 19.27 4.93 -0.62
N GLY A 254 18.46 4.75 -1.66
CA GLY A 254 18.68 3.75 -2.69
C GLY A 254 19.97 4.02 -3.47
N LYS A 255 20.51 2.96 -4.07
CA LYS A 255 21.68 3.07 -4.93
C LYS A 255 21.32 3.83 -6.21
N THR A 256 22.30 4.46 -6.82
CA THR A 256 22.16 4.99 -8.18
C THR A 256 22.26 3.85 -9.18
N GLY A 257 21.44 3.84 -10.22
CA GLY A 257 21.42 2.77 -11.20
C GLY A 257 20.17 2.77 -12.06
N ASP A 258 20.11 1.77 -12.94
CA ASP A 258 18.95 1.52 -13.80
C ASP A 258 18.17 0.35 -13.20
N TYR A 259 16.86 0.50 -13.16
CA TYR A 259 15.94 -0.40 -12.48
C TYR A 259 14.83 -0.83 -13.43
N LEU A 260 14.38 -2.07 -13.27
CA LEU A 260 13.28 -2.69 -13.99
C LEU A 260 12.36 -3.36 -12.97
N ALA A 261 11.06 -3.28 -13.20
CA ALA A 261 10.07 -3.95 -12.37
C ALA A 261 8.89 -4.45 -13.19
N VAL A 262 8.24 -5.48 -12.66
CA VAL A 262 6.93 -5.95 -13.08
C VAL A 262 6.11 -6.24 -11.83
N VAL A 263 4.90 -5.69 -11.77
CA VAL A 263 3.96 -5.87 -10.66
C VAL A 263 2.68 -6.50 -11.22
N PRO A 264 2.32 -7.73 -10.85
CA PRO A 264 1.00 -8.27 -11.14
C PRO A 264 -0.04 -7.47 -10.34
N LEU A 265 -0.96 -6.83 -11.04
CA LEU A 265 -2.03 -6.03 -10.45
C LEU A 265 -3.32 -6.83 -10.45
N TYR A 266 -3.85 -7.01 -9.25
CA TYR A 266 -5.17 -7.54 -9.03
C TYR A 266 -6.20 -6.40 -9.08
N SER A 267 -7.43 -6.70 -9.51
CA SER A 267 -8.49 -5.69 -9.59
C SER A 267 -8.67 -4.94 -8.27
N ALA A 268 -8.97 -3.64 -8.30
CA ALA A 268 -9.31 -2.90 -7.07
C ALA A 268 -10.71 -3.27 -6.52
N ALA A 269 -11.62 -3.75 -7.38
CA ALA A 269 -13.01 -4.09 -7.02
C ALA A 269 -13.14 -5.54 -6.54
N TRP A 270 -12.47 -5.88 -5.44
CA TRP A 270 -12.14 -7.26 -5.11
C TRP A 270 -13.24 -8.10 -4.44
N ASP A 271 -14.31 -7.50 -3.89
CA ASP A 271 -15.38 -8.29 -3.27
C ASP A 271 -16.06 -9.15 -4.33
N GLY A 272 -16.01 -10.46 -4.14
CA GLY A 272 -16.56 -11.39 -5.10
C GLY A 272 -15.71 -11.57 -6.36
N MET A 273 -14.42 -11.21 -6.36
CA MET A 273 -13.50 -11.46 -7.48
C MET A 273 -12.69 -12.75 -7.31
N GLU A 274 -12.24 -13.29 -8.44
CA GLU A 274 -11.28 -14.39 -8.51
C GLU A 274 -9.87 -13.91 -8.14
N LEU A 275 -9.09 -14.77 -7.48
CA LEU A 275 -7.67 -14.53 -7.21
C LEU A 275 -6.88 -14.74 -8.50
N CYS A 276 -6.92 -13.75 -9.39
CA CYS A 276 -6.19 -13.72 -10.65
C CYS A 276 -5.83 -12.26 -10.96
N PRO A 277 -4.57 -11.92 -11.29
CA PRO A 277 -4.23 -10.58 -11.74
C PRO A 277 -5.09 -10.21 -12.95
N THR A 278 -5.52 -8.95 -13.02
CA THR A 278 -6.19 -8.40 -14.19
C THR A 278 -5.19 -7.73 -15.11
N ARG A 279 -4.09 -7.21 -14.55
CA ARG A 279 -3.07 -6.49 -15.32
C ARG A 279 -1.66 -6.80 -14.81
N PHE A 280 -0.68 -6.44 -15.61
CA PHE A 280 0.72 -6.34 -15.23
C PHE A 280 1.18 -4.92 -15.43
N TRP A 281 1.75 -4.33 -14.39
CA TRP A 281 2.36 -3.02 -14.46
C TRP A 281 3.88 -3.17 -14.60
N VAL A 282 4.42 -2.66 -15.71
CA VAL A 282 5.81 -2.82 -16.10
C VAL A 282 6.43 -1.45 -16.28
N PHE A 283 7.58 -1.23 -15.65
CA PHE A 283 8.26 0.04 -15.73
C PHE A 283 9.77 -0.11 -15.54
N ALA A 284 10.50 0.88 -16.06
CA ALA A 284 11.92 1.01 -15.89
C ALA A 284 12.26 2.47 -15.61
N PHE A 285 13.21 2.70 -14.71
CA PHE A 285 13.65 4.04 -14.35
C PHE A 285 15.14 4.05 -14.02
N ARG A 286 15.74 5.23 -14.04
CA ARG A 286 17.11 5.47 -13.59
C ARG A 286 17.07 6.32 -12.34
N ARG A 287 17.83 5.93 -11.32
CA ARG A 287 18.15 6.78 -10.17
C ARG A 287 19.53 7.39 -10.33
N GLU A 288 19.59 8.70 -10.28
CA GLU A 288 20.81 9.50 -10.32
C GLU A 288 20.90 10.35 -9.05
N LYS A 289 22.11 10.85 -8.78
CA LYS A 289 22.35 11.82 -7.71
C LYS A 289 23.10 13.02 -8.26
N PRO A 290 22.43 13.90 -9.04
CA PRO A 290 23.06 15.08 -9.62
C PRO A 290 23.35 16.11 -8.51
N GLY A 291 24.48 15.94 -7.81
CA GLY A 291 24.85 16.77 -6.67
C GLY A 291 24.49 16.10 -5.34
N GLN A 292 23.69 16.78 -4.51
CA GLN A 292 23.31 16.27 -3.17
C GLN A 292 21.97 15.55 -3.15
N ASP A 293 21.08 15.85 -4.10
CA ASP A 293 19.72 15.31 -4.17
C ASP A 293 19.63 14.12 -5.12
N TYR A 294 18.70 13.20 -4.82
CA TYR A 294 18.38 12.12 -5.75
C TYR A 294 17.43 12.61 -6.84
N ARG A 295 17.45 11.93 -7.97
CA ARG A 295 16.44 12.10 -9.01
C ARG A 295 16.20 10.78 -9.71
N GLU A 296 14.93 10.41 -9.81
CA GLU A 296 14.49 9.28 -10.63
C GLU A 296 13.84 9.78 -11.93
N THR A 297 14.18 9.13 -13.04
CA THR A 297 13.63 9.43 -14.37
C THR A 297 13.24 8.15 -15.10
N ALA A 298 12.12 8.17 -15.81
CA ALA A 298 11.69 7.01 -16.58
C ALA A 298 12.70 6.65 -17.68
N LEU A 299 12.93 5.35 -17.88
CA LEU A 299 13.71 4.82 -19.01
C LEU A 299 12.73 4.39 -20.10
N GLU A 300 12.52 5.25 -21.09
CA GLU A 300 11.53 5.05 -22.16
C GLU A 300 12.11 4.34 -23.39
N GLY A 301 11.26 3.60 -24.11
CA GLY A 301 11.61 2.95 -25.38
C GLY A 301 12.46 1.70 -25.26
N LEU A 302 12.60 1.12 -24.06
CA LEU A 302 13.26 -0.16 -23.86
C LEU A 302 12.30 -1.29 -24.24
N ASP A 303 12.77 -2.23 -25.08
CA ASP A 303 12.03 -3.46 -25.35
C ASP A 303 12.18 -4.40 -24.14
N ILE A 304 11.12 -4.54 -23.36
CA ILE A 304 11.07 -5.39 -22.17
C ILE A 304 10.37 -6.69 -22.55
N LYS A 305 11.12 -7.79 -22.48
CA LYS A 305 10.60 -9.14 -22.64
C LYS A 305 9.98 -9.59 -21.33
N LEU A 306 8.70 -9.99 -21.36
CA LEU A 306 7.99 -10.60 -20.24
C LEU A 306 7.80 -12.09 -20.55
N THR A 307 8.22 -12.96 -19.64
CA THR A 307 7.97 -14.40 -19.73
C THR A 307 7.34 -14.88 -18.43
N VAL A 308 6.24 -15.62 -18.52
CA VAL A 308 5.56 -16.21 -17.37
C VAL A 308 5.83 -17.71 -17.32
N TYR A 309 6.20 -18.19 -16.15
CA TYR A 309 6.48 -19.59 -15.86
C TYR A 309 5.46 -20.13 -14.86
N ASN A 310 4.98 -21.35 -15.09
CA ASN A 310 4.24 -22.10 -14.07
C ASN A 310 5.20 -22.71 -13.03
N ALA A 311 4.64 -23.34 -12.00
CA ALA A 311 5.44 -23.96 -10.94
C ALA A 311 6.25 -25.20 -11.38
N ALA A 312 5.97 -25.79 -12.55
CA ALA A 312 6.80 -26.82 -13.17
C ALA A 312 7.99 -26.25 -13.99
N GLY A 313 8.08 -24.92 -14.11
CA GLY A 313 9.10 -24.22 -14.89
C GLY A 313 8.79 -24.14 -16.39
N GLU A 314 7.57 -24.48 -16.80
CA GLU A 314 7.14 -24.38 -18.20
C GLU A 314 6.67 -22.95 -18.51
N VAL A 315 6.91 -22.48 -19.73
CA VAL A 315 6.48 -21.16 -20.19
C VAL A 315 4.99 -21.19 -20.53
N GLU A 316 4.22 -20.34 -19.88
CA GLU A 316 2.76 -20.21 -20.05
C GLU A 316 2.38 -19.03 -20.94
N GLY A 317 3.26 -18.05 -21.04
CA GLY A 317 3.05 -16.85 -21.82
C GLY A 317 4.33 -16.06 -22.00
N GLU A 318 4.44 -15.38 -23.13
CA GLU A 318 5.55 -14.50 -23.45
C GLU A 318 5.08 -13.35 -24.33
N THR A 319 5.54 -12.14 -24.02
CA THR A 319 5.30 -10.96 -24.85
C THR A 319 6.46 -9.97 -24.72
N THR A 320 6.52 -8.99 -25.61
CA THR A 320 7.46 -7.88 -25.52
C THR A 320 6.68 -6.59 -25.50
N VAL A 321 6.97 -5.74 -24.52
CA VAL A 321 6.35 -4.42 -24.36
C VAL A 321 7.45 -3.35 -24.38
N GLN A 322 7.11 -2.17 -24.88
CA GLN A 322 8.01 -1.03 -24.77
C GLN A 322 7.76 -0.28 -23.47
N SER A 323 8.84 0.04 -22.75
CA SER A 323 8.75 0.93 -21.60
C SER A 323 8.29 2.32 -22.03
N THR A 324 7.47 2.95 -21.20
CA THR A 324 6.91 4.28 -21.45
C THR A 324 7.24 5.22 -20.30
N GLY A 325 7.13 6.53 -20.54
CA GLY A 325 7.18 7.54 -19.49
C GLY A 325 5.93 7.51 -18.60
N GLY A 326 5.75 8.59 -17.83
CA GLY A 326 4.62 8.74 -16.93
C GLY A 326 4.64 7.69 -15.82
N ILE A 327 3.55 6.94 -15.67
CA ILE A 327 3.45 5.87 -14.67
C ILE A 327 4.03 4.53 -15.14
N GLY A 328 4.54 4.41 -16.37
CA GLY A 328 4.95 3.13 -16.96
C GLY A 328 3.83 2.46 -17.78
N ARG A 329 4.01 1.20 -18.14
CA ARG A 329 3.11 0.45 -19.04
C ARG A 329 2.23 -0.51 -18.24
N GLU A 330 0.91 -0.34 -18.33
CA GLU A 330 -0.04 -1.38 -17.92
C GLU A 330 -0.38 -2.29 -19.11
N LEU A 331 -0.40 -3.58 -18.83
CA LEU A 331 -0.72 -4.64 -19.77
C LEU A 331 -1.89 -5.45 -19.22
N GLU A 332 -2.95 -5.64 -19.98
CA GLU A 332 -4.04 -6.53 -19.57
C GLU A 332 -3.58 -7.99 -19.55
N ILE A 333 -4.09 -8.80 -18.63
CA ILE A 333 -3.63 -10.19 -18.45
C ILE A 333 -3.70 -11.02 -19.74
N TRP A 334 -4.74 -10.80 -20.56
CA TRP A 334 -4.95 -11.54 -21.81
C TRP A 334 -3.91 -11.20 -22.89
N GLU A 335 -3.17 -10.10 -22.76
CA GLU A 335 -2.07 -9.76 -23.66
C GLU A 335 -0.79 -10.58 -23.37
N LEU A 336 -0.70 -11.20 -22.19
CA LEU A 336 0.45 -12.02 -21.77
C LEU A 336 0.10 -13.50 -21.62
N LEU A 337 -1.11 -13.82 -21.19
CA LEU A 337 -1.50 -15.16 -20.78
C LEU A 337 -2.77 -15.65 -21.47
N PRO A 338 -2.88 -16.97 -21.72
CA PRO A 338 -4.10 -17.55 -22.25
C PRO A 338 -5.24 -17.49 -21.24
N SER A 339 -6.47 -17.59 -21.72
CA SER A 339 -7.67 -17.53 -20.85
C SER A 339 -7.86 -18.79 -19.99
N ASP A 340 -7.25 -19.91 -20.34
CA ASP A 340 -7.44 -21.23 -19.71
C ASP A 340 -6.31 -21.65 -18.74
N LEU A 341 -5.66 -20.68 -18.11
CA LEU A 341 -4.69 -20.95 -17.02
C LEU A 341 -5.28 -21.85 -15.94
N ARG A 342 -4.44 -22.79 -15.49
CA ARG A 342 -4.74 -23.67 -14.35
C ARG A 342 -4.57 -22.91 -13.04
N ASP A 343 -5.25 -23.37 -11.99
CA ASP A 343 -5.05 -22.83 -10.66
C ASP A 343 -3.67 -23.23 -10.11
N GLY A 344 -2.92 -22.26 -9.56
CA GLY A 344 -1.56 -22.45 -9.06
C GLY A 344 -0.75 -21.15 -8.97
N ALA A 345 0.54 -21.29 -8.67
CA ALA A 345 1.49 -20.18 -8.65
C ALA A 345 2.16 -19.97 -10.00
N TYR A 346 2.44 -18.71 -10.28
CA TYR A 346 3.10 -18.25 -11.49
C TYR A 346 4.20 -17.24 -11.16
N LEU A 347 5.29 -17.32 -11.91
CA LEU A 347 6.42 -16.39 -11.85
C LEU A 347 6.43 -15.58 -13.14
N VAL A 348 6.38 -14.25 -13.04
CA VAL A 348 6.64 -13.36 -14.17
C VAL A 348 8.08 -12.86 -14.09
N LYS A 349 8.80 -13.00 -15.20
CA LYS A 349 10.16 -12.51 -15.39
C LYS A 349 10.13 -11.38 -16.41
N ALA A 350 10.71 -10.24 -16.07
CA ALA A 350 10.94 -9.13 -17.00
C ALA A 350 12.44 -9.02 -17.31
N GLU A 351 12.80 -8.86 -18.57
CA GLU A 351 14.18 -8.74 -19.03
C GLU A 351 14.33 -7.64 -20.08
N THR A 352 15.36 -6.81 -19.94
CA THR A 352 15.75 -5.86 -20.99
C THR A 352 17.24 -5.53 -20.87
N THR A 353 17.74 -4.66 -21.75
CA THR A 353 19.09 -4.10 -21.65
C THR A 353 19.01 -2.58 -21.70
N SER A 354 19.63 -1.91 -20.73
CA SER A 354 19.82 -0.46 -20.75
C SER A 354 21.29 -0.15 -21.06
N GLY A 355 21.56 0.29 -22.29
CA GLY A 355 22.93 0.38 -22.82
C GLY A 355 23.57 -1.02 -22.90
N ASP A 356 24.67 -1.24 -22.17
CA ASP A 356 25.37 -2.53 -22.08
C ASP A 356 25.00 -3.34 -20.82
N LYS A 357 24.04 -2.85 -20.02
CA LYS A 357 23.68 -3.47 -18.73
C LYS A 357 22.38 -4.29 -18.86
N PRO A 358 22.42 -5.60 -18.61
CA PRO A 358 21.20 -6.39 -18.52
C PRO A 358 20.42 -6.01 -17.25
N LEU A 359 19.11 -5.85 -17.39
CA LEU A 359 18.17 -5.65 -16.29
C LEU A 359 17.23 -6.85 -16.26
N VAL A 360 17.07 -7.46 -15.08
CA VAL A 360 16.19 -8.60 -14.86
C VAL A 360 15.39 -8.36 -13.58
N ALA A 361 14.08 -8.60 -13.64
CA ALA A 361 13.18 -8.54 -12.51
C ALA A 361 12.28 -9.78 -12.45
N TYR A 362 11.87 -10.15 -11.25
CA TYR A 362 11.01 -11.30 -10.97
C TYR A 362 9.88 -10.86 -10.05
N ASN A 363 8.67 -11.36 -10.29
CA ASN A 363 7.55 -11.23 -9.36
C ASN A 363 6.62 -12.44 -9.47
N TYR A 364 5.72 -12.58 -8.50
CA TYR A 364 4.87 -13.75 -8.36
C TYR A 364 3.42 -13.36 -8.26
N PHE A 365 2.57 -14.26 -8.76
CA PHE A 365 1.14 -14.17 -8.57
C PHE A 365 0.54 -15.56 -8.47
N VAL A 366 -0.70 -15.60 -8.00
CA VAL A 366 -1.53 -16.79 -7.96
C VAL A 366 -2.71 -16.65 -8.90
N VAL A 367 -3.11 -17.79 -9.47
CA VAL A 367 -4.40 -17.99 -10.13
C VAL A 367 -5.18 -19.00 -9.30
N MET A 368 -6.34 -18.61 -8.77
CA MET A 368 -7.24 -19.51 -8.04
C MET A 368 -8.69 -19.21 -8.43
N ARG A 369 -9.09 -19.58 -9.65
CA ARG A 369 -10.41 -19.29 -10.22
C ARG A 369 -11.49 -20.27 -9.75
N GLN A 370 -11.09 -21.48 -9.36
CA GLN A 370 -12.03 -22.49 -8.85
C GLN A 370 -12.27 -22.36 -7.34
N SER A 371 -11.50 -21.52 -6.66
CA SER A 371 -11.63 -21.29 -5.23
C SER A 371 -12.74 -20.27 -4.94
N PRO A 372 -13.29 -20.26 -3.71
CA PRO A 372 -14.17 -19.18 -3.29
C PRO A 372 -13.55 -17.82 -3.59
N ARG A 373 -14.38 -16.93 -4.12
CA ARG A 373 -14.03 -15.54 -4.38
C ARG A 373 -13.56 -14.88 -3.08
N VAL A 374 -12.66 -13.92 -3.20
CA VAL A 374 -12.18 -13.17 -2.03
C VAL A 374 -13.34 -12.34 -1.47
N THR A 375 -13.43 -12.34 -0.15
CA THR A 375 -14.40 -11.55 0.61
C THR A 375 -13.68 -10.51 1.46
N ILE A 376 -14.41 -9.52 1.97
CA ILE A 376 -13.89 -8.47 2.86
C ILE A 376 -13.24 -9.09 4.11
N GLU A 377 -13.87 -10.12 4.67
CA GLU A 377 -13.30 -10.99 5.70
C GLU A 377 -12.95 -12.32 5.04
N ASP A 378 -11.67 -12.65 4.94
CA ASP A 378 -11.21 -13.86 4.28
C ASP A 378 -10.14 -14.50 5.15
N ASP A 379 -10.29 -15.78 5.49
CA ASP A 379 -9.44 -16.46 6.46
C ASP A 379 -8.16 -17.04 5.84
N ARG A 380 -7.93 -16.86 4.53
CA ARG A 380 -6.84 -17.52 3.81
C ARG A 380 -5.53 -16.72 3.85
N LEU A 381 -4.45 -17.38 4.27
CA LEU A 381 -3.08 -17.08 3.85
C LEU A 381 -2.74 -17.93 2.63
N ILE A 382 -2.34 -17.28 1.55
CA ILE A 382 -1.97 -17.93 0.29
C ILE A 382 -0.46 -17.79 0.14
N ILE A 383 0.23 -18.92 0.25
CA ILE A 383 1.69 -18.98 0.32
C ILE A 383 2.23 -19.41 -1.03
N VAL A 384 2.98 -18.54 -1.70
CA VAL A 384 3.72 -18.86 -2.93
C VAL A 384 5.07 -19.43 -2.55
N LEU A 385 5.32 -20.70 -2.91
CA LEU A 385 6.58 -21.37 -2.61
C LEU A 385 7.65 -21.01 -3.65
N THR A 386 8.77 -20.49 -3.19
CA THR A 386 9.89 -20.09 -4.06
C THR A 386 11.20 -20.69 -3.56
N ASN A 387 12.18 -20.79 -4.45
CA ASN A 387 13.54 -21.16 -4.07
C ASN A 387 14.23 -20.04 -3.27
N ALA A 388 15.40 -20.33 -2.70
CA ALA A 388 16.12 -19.38 -1.85
C ALA A 388 16.41 -18.02 -2.51
N SER A 389 16.71 -18.02 -3.81
CA SER A 389 16.99 -16.80 -4.57
C SER A 389 15.72 -16.03 -4.97
N GLY A 390 14.54 -16.64 -4.88
CA GLY A 390 13.33 -16.09 -5.44
C GLY A 390 13.45 -15.88 -6.95
N THR A 391 13.97 -16.87 -7.67
CA THR A 391 14.04 -16.85 -9.15
C THR A 391 13.34 -18.03 -9.79
N ALA A 392 12.80 -18.95 -8.98
CA ALA A 392 12.03 -20.11 -9.42
C ALA A 392 10.96 -20.46 -8.38
N LEU A 393 9.86 -21.01 -8.85
CA LEU A 393 8.81 -21.59 -8.02
C LEU A 393 9.20 -22.99 -7.56
N VAL A 394 8.68 -23.40 -6.41
CA VAL A 394 8.78 -24.78 -5.91
C VAL A 394 7.41 -25.40 -6.02
N SER A 395 7.26 -26.43 -6.85
CA SER A 395 5.94 -26.98 -7.24
C SER A 395 5.14 -27.62 -6.12
N GLU A 396 5.81 -28.16 -5.10
CA GLU A 396 5.17 -28.95 -4.05
C GLU A 396 5.66 -28.52 -2.67
N MET A 397 4.84 -28.78 -1.65
CA MET A 397 5.24 -28.62 -0.26
C MET A 397 6.46 -29.52 0.04
N PRO A 398 7.57 -28.97 0.54
CA PRO A 398 8.72 -29.80 0.91
C PRO A 398 8.37 -30.87 1.94
N VAL A 399 8.90 -32.08 1.74
CA VAL A 399 8.75 -33.17 2.71
C VAL A 399 9.34 -32.76 4.05
N GLY A 400 8.57 -32.92 5.13
CA GLY A 400 8.99 -32.56 6.49
C GLY A 400 8.67 -31.12 6.88
N MET A 401 8.08 -30.31 5.99
CA MET A 401 7.56 -29.02 6.38
C MET A 401 6.37 -29.18 7.34
N SER A 402 6.37 -28.41 8.42
CA SER A 402 5.24 -28.32 9.36
C SER A 402 4.68 -26.91 9.41
N ILE A 403 3.36 -26.82 9.53
CA ILE A 403 2.61 -25.56 9.63
C ILE A 403 1.88 -25.56 10.97
N THR A 404 2.02 -24.47 11.74
CA THR A 404 1.35 -24.29 13.04
C THR A 404 0.69 -22.92 13.10
N GLY A 405 -0.35 -22.76 13.94
CA GLY A 405 -1.10 -21.50 14.06
C GLY A 405 -2.16 -21.27 12.98
N GLY A 406 -2.37 -22.26 12.09
CA GLY A 406 -3.44 -22.28 11.08
C GLY A 406 -3.67 -23.70 10.57
N GLU A 407 -4.68 -23.88 9.73
CA GLU A 407 -5.05 -25.15 9.10
C GLU A 407 -4.73 -25.13 7.61
N LEU A 408 -3.95 -26.10 7.11
CA LEU A 408 -3.72 -26.26 5.67
C LEU A 408 -5.01 -26.76 5.01
N THR A 409 -5.69 -25.90 4.27
CA THR A 409 -7.00 -26.19 3.67
C THR A 409 -6.91 -26.59 2.20
N GLN A 410 -5.84 -26.18 1.50
CA GLN A 410 -5.62 -26.54 0.11
C GLN A 410 -4.14 -26.54 -0.26
N THR A 411 -3.77 -27.40 -1.21
CA THR A 411 -2.47 -27.39 -1.87
C THR A 411 -2.68 -27.39 -3.39
N LEU A 412 -2.04 -26.45 -4.07
CA LEU A 412 -1.98 -26.37 -5.53
C LEU A 412 -0.51 -26.35 -5.96
N SER A 413 -0.25 -26.45 -7.26
CA SER A 413 1.11 -26.39 -7.78
C SER A 413 1.76 -25.04 -7.41
N GLY A 414 2.77 -25.08 -6.55
CA GLY A 414 3.49 -23.93 -6.01
C GLY A 414 2.74 -23.07 -4.98
N VAL A 415 1.58 -23.52 -4.48
CA VAL A 415 0.77 -22.76 -3.51
C VAL A 415 0.32 -23.63 -2.34
N LEU A 416 0.44 -23.08 -1.13
CA LEU A 416 -0.23 -23.58 0.07
C LEU A 416 -1.31 -22.58 0.50
N VAL A 417 -2.51 -23.05 0.82
CA VAL A 417 -3.56 -22.22 1.39
C VAL A 417 -3.76 -22.64 2.84
N VAL A 418 -3.53 -21.69 3.74
CA VAL A 418 -3.66 -21.91 5.18
C VAL A 418 -4.77 -21.01 5.71
N SER A 419 -5.82 -21.59 6.26
CA SER A 419 -6.88 -20.85 6.93
C SER A 419 -6.46 -20.52 8.38
N ALA A 420 -6.62 -19.27 8.77
CA ALA A 420 -6.32 -18.78 10.11
C ALA A 420 -7.20 -17.57 10.45
N SER A 421 -7.44 -17.36 11.74
CA SER A 421 -8.18 -16.17 12.20
C SER A 421 -7.34 -14.90 12.02
N PRO A 422 -7.98 -13.73 11.78
CA PRO A 422 -7.28 -12.44 11.78
C PRO A 422 -6.45 -12.23 13.06
N GLY A 423 -5.25 -11.66 12.91
CA GLY A 423 -4.26 -11.49 13.97
C GLY A 423 -3.47 -12.76 14.34
N ALA A 424 -3.85 -13.94 13.85
CA ALA A 424 -3.12 -15.17 14.11
C ALA A 424 -1.73 -15.15 13.46
N ALA A 425 -0.78 -15.81 14.11
CA ALA A 425 0.57 -16.02 13.60
C ALA A 425 0.72 -17.46 13.11
N VAL A 426 0.89 -17.63 11.80
CA VAL A 426 1.12 -18.93 11.16
C VAL A 426 2.61 -19.14 10.98
N THR A 427 3.14 -20.24 11.53
CA THR A 427 4.58 -20.56 11.47
C THR A 427 4.81 -21.75 10.56
N PHE A 428 5.69 -21.54 9.58
CA PHE A 428 6.21 -22.52 8.63
C PHE A 428 7.60 -22.94 9.09
N GLN A 429 7.81 -24.24 9.27
CA GLN A 429 9.09 -24.79 9.72
C GLN A 429 9.53 -25.92 8.80
N LEU A 430 10.81 -25.90 8.40
CA LEU A 430 11.47 -26.95 7.62
C LEU A 430 12.93 -27.05 8.09
N ASP A 431 13.29 -28.17 8.72
CA ASP A 431 14.59 -28.33 9.37
C ASP A 431 14.91 -27.17 10.35
N SER A 432 15.94 -26.38 10.03
CA SER A 432 16.36 -25.19 10.79
C SER A 432 15.72 -23.88 10.30
N PHE A 433 15.04 -23.92 9.15
CA PHE A 433 14.31 -22.77 8.63
C PHE A 433 12.98 -22.61 9.37
N GLN A 434 12.72 -21.38 9.83
CA GLN A 434 11.45 -21.00 10.44
C GLN A 434 11.05 -19.62 9.94
N LYS A 435 9.80 -19.51 9.49
CA LYS A 435 9.19 -18.24 9.11
C LYS A 435 7.79 -18.12 9.69
N THR A 436 7.51 -17.00 10.36
CA THR A 436 6.18 -16.68 10.86
C THR A 436 5.55 -15.61 9.97
N ILE A 437 4.27 -15.77 9.68
CA ILE A 437 3.46 -14.90 8.83
C ILE A 437 2.17 -14.60 9.59
N SER A 438 1.87 -13.33 9.78
CA SER A 438 0.63 -12.87 10.39
C SER A 438 -0.51 -12.84 9.38
N LYS A 439 -1.69 -13.22 9.85
CA LYS A 439 -2.95 -13.19 9.11
C LYS A 439 -3.67 -11.85 9.30
N PRO A 440 -3.83 -11.01 8.24
CA PRO A 440 -4.68 -9.82 8.35
C PRO A 440 -6.18 -10.20 8.35
N VAL A 441 -7.10 -9.23 8.40
CA VAL A 441 -8.55 -9.47 8.27
C VAL A 441 -8.89 -10.03 6.87
N THR A 442 -8.10 -9.64 5.89
CA THR A 442 -8.28 -9.91 4.47
C THR A 442 -7.42 -11.10 4.02
N ALA A 443 -7.63 -11.66 2.83
CA ALA A 443 -6.71 -12.69 2.31
C ALA A 443 -5.27 -12.14 2.29
N ARG A 444 -4.23 -12.96 2.21
CA ARG A 444 -2.86 -12.44 1.99
C ARG A 444 -2.09 -13.36 1.07
N VAL A 445 -1.57 -12.83 -0.02
CA VAL A 445 -0.69 -13.57 -0.95
C VAL A 445 0.76 -13.23 -0.67
N VAL A 446 1.51 -14.16 -0.06
CA VAL A 446 2.89 -13.92 0.40
C VAL A 446 3.84 -14.97 -0.14
N SER A 447 5.06 -14.55 -0.49
CA SER A 447 6.10 -15.49 -0.93
C SER A 447 6.86 -16.08 0.26
N LEU A 448 7.04 -17.41 0.25
CA LEU A 448 7.88 -18.13 1.20
C LEU A 448 9.11 -18.65 0.47
N ARG A 449 10.26 -18.02 0.74
CA ARG A 449 11.57 -18.43 0.21
C ARG A 449 12.11 -19.59 1.01
N LEU A 450 12.19 -20.75 0.40
CA LEU A 450 12.70 -21.97 1.00
C LEU A 450 14.23 -22.00 0.91
N PRO A 451 14.92 -22.60 1.91
CA PRO A 451 16.38 -22.62 2.00
C PRO A 451 17.08 -23.37 0.85
#